data_AF-A0A4U5VP17-F1
#
_entry.id   AF-A0A4U5VP17-F1
#
_cell.length_a   1.000
_cell.length_b   1.000
_cell.length_c   1.000
_cell.angle_alpha   90.00
_cell.angle_beta   90.00
_cell.angle_gamma   90.00
#
_symmetry.space_group_name_H-M   'P 1'
#
loop_
_entity.id
_entity.type
_entity.pdbx_description
1 polymer ?
#
loop_
_entity_poly.entity_id
_entity_poly.type
_entity_poly.pdbx_seq_one_letter_code
_entity_poly.pdbx_strand_id
1 'polypeptide(L)'
;MDGQRPQNTLTRHLERLQSKLRYVFSRPDSELDLDYLDFMCTHELIIMDALADQIELPVNIVSSLREMRNLIRCEVENNQQFPCIEIQAVQGERGQPKFAINHDQLQALMDTQLPITCIAKLLGELDIDWECALDSEETLPEAGVVVPEFPMPLTEGQIVYLKAVVDPMEPSDSHGRDIYCRYLQMFL
;
A
#
# COMPACT_ATOMS: atom_id res chain seq x y z
N MET A 1 -17.66 -8.52 -53.68
CA MET A 1 -16.85 -7.41 -53.11
C MET A 1 -16.78 -7.61 -51.59
N ASP A 2 -16.58 -8.84 -51.12
CA ASP A 2 -16.99 -9.25 -49.76
C ASP A 2 -15.84 -9.48 -48.78
N GLY A 3 -14.59 -9.55 -49.25
CA GLY A 3 -13.41 -9.75 -48.39
C GLY A 3 -12.98 -8.52 -47.58
N GLN A 4 -13.44 -7.31 -47.91
CA GLN A 4 -12.95 -6.07 -47.28
C GLN A 4 -13.60 -5.78 -45.91
N ARG A 5 -14.83 -6.25 -45.69
CA ARG A 5 -15.57 -6.04 -44.42
C ARG A 5 -14.92 -6.73 -43.22
N PRO A 6 -14.55 -8.02 -43.26
CA PRO A 6 -13.90 -8.68 -42.13
C PRO A 6 -12.56 -8.04 -41.76
N GLN A 7 -11.75 -7.70 -42.77
CA GLN A 7 -10.45 -7.05 -42.56
C GLN A 7 -10.57 -5.71 -41.80
N ASN A 8 -11.57 -4.89 -42.16
CA ASN A 8 -11.80 -3.60 -41.50
C ASN A 8 -12.28 -3.75 -40.05
N THR A 9 -13.01 -4.83 -39.75
CA THR A 9 -13.47 -5.14 -38.38
C THR A 9 -12.30 -5.54 -37.49
N LEU A 10 -11.38 -6.37 -38.00
CA LEU A 10 -10.14 -6.74 -37.31
C LEU A 10 -9.30 -5.50 -36.97
N THR A 11 -9.05 -4.64 -37.96
CA THR A 11 -8.24 -3.43 -37.77
C THR A 11 -8.82 -2.54 -36.68
N ARG A 12 -10.13 -2.27 -36.73
CA ARG A 12 -10.81 -1.48 -35.70
C ARG A 12 -10.73 -2.12 -34.31
N HIS A 13 -10.82 -3.45 -34.25
CA HIS A 13 -10.70 -4.18 -32.99
C HIS A 13 -9.30 -4.05 -32.39
N LEU A 14 -8.26 -4.24 -33.21
CA LEU A 14 -6.86 -4.08 -32.79
C LEU A 14 -6.52 -2.64 -32.38
N GLU A 15 -7.04 -1.63 -33.08
CA GLU A 15 -6.90 -0.22 -32.69
C GLU A 15 -7.52 0.06 -31.32
N ARG A 16 -8.69 -0.53 -31.05
CA ARG A 16 -9.36 -0.40 -29.75
C ARG A 16 -8.58 -1.08 -28.64
N LEU A 17 -8.05 -2.28 -28.89
CA LEU A 17 -7.18 -3.00 -27.96
C LEU A 17 -5.92 -2.20 -27.65
N GLN A 18 -5.24 -1.69 -28.68
CA GLN A 18 -4.06 -0.86 -28.53
C GLN A 18 -4.36 0.41 -27.70
N SER A 19 -5.50 1.05 -27.93
CA SER A 19 -5.92 2.23 -27.19
C SER A 19 -6.13 1.93 -25.70
N LYS A 20 -6.76 0.78 -25.37
CA LYS A 20 -6.92 0.32 -23.98
C LYS A 20 -5.57 0.04 -23.32
N LEU A 21 -4.68 -0.68 -23.99
CA LEU A 21 -3.34 -0.99 -23.48
C LEU A 21 -2.56 0.30 -23.23
N ARG A 22 -2.55 1.23 -24.18
CA ARG A 22 -1.88 2.53 -23.99
C ARG A 22 -2.46 3.30 -22.82
N TYR A 23 -3.78 3.29 -22.65
CA TYR A 23 -4.42 3.96 -21.51
C TYR A 23 -3.96 3.37 -20.17
N VAL A 24 -3.93 2.05 -20.04
CA VAL A 24 -3.46 1.36 -18.83
C VAL A 24 -1.99 1.70 -18.54
N PHE A 25 -1.12 1.62 -19.55
CA PHE A 25 0.31 1.88 -19.38
C PHE A 25 0.71 3.36 -19.28
N SER A 26 -0.19 4.30 -19.59
CA SER A 26 0.13 5.74 -19.55
C SER A 26 -0.32 6.43 -18.26
N ARG A 27 -0.88 5.70 -17.28
CA ARG A 27 -1.23 6.26 -15.97
C ARG A 27 0.05 6.50 -15.16
N PRO A 28 0.40 7.77 -14.83
CA PRO A 28 1.64 8.07 -14.13
C PRO A 28 1.62 7.69 -12.65
N ASP A 29 0.43 7.67 -12.03
CA ASP A 29 0.27 7.65 -10.57
C ASP A 29 -0.58 6.47 -10.06
N SER A 30 -0.93 5.53 -10.94
CA SER A 30 -1.72 4.33 -10.57
C SER A 30 -0.82 3.12 -10.65
N GLU A 31 -0.82 2.32 -9.59
CA GLU A 31 -0.31 0.95 -9.67
C GLU A 31 -0.99 0.24 -10.86
N LEU A 32 -0.21 -0.58 -11.56
CA LEU A 32 -0.69 -1.31 -12.72
C LEU A 32 -1.76 -2.30 -12.26
N ASP A 33 -3.01 -2.05 -12.64
CA ASP A 33 -4.15 -2.91 -12.29
C ASP A 33 -4.06 -4.24 -13.06
N LEU A 34 -3.45 -5.24 -12.42
CA LEU A 34 -3.23 -6.57 -12.99
C LEU A 34 -4.53 -7.34 -13.18
N ASP A 35 -5.54 -7.14 -12.32
CA ASP A 35 -6.84 -7.81 -12.42
C ASP A 35 -7.62 -7.31 -13.64
N TYR A 36 -7.64 -6.00 -13.85
CA TYR A 36 -8.22 -5.41 -15.06
C TYR A 36 -7.49 -5.87 -16.32
N LEU A 37 -6.16 -5.99 -16.26
CA LEU A 37 -5.34 -6.40 -17.39
C LEU A 37 -5.55 -7.88 -17.74
N ASP A 38 -5.64 -8.77 -16.74
CA ASP A 38 -5.98 -10.18 -16.94
C ASP A 38 -7.38 -10.34 -17.54
N PHE A 39 -8.37 -9.62 -16.99
CA PHE A 39 -9.73 -9.59 -17.52
C PHE A 39 -9.74 -9.12 -18.98
N MET A 40 -9.07 -8.01 -19.29
CA MET A 40 -9.01 -7.44 -20.62
C MET A 40 -8.34 -8.39 -21.61
N CYS A 41 -7.17 -8.92 -21.29
CA CYS A 41 -6.46 -9.88 -22.15
C CYS A 41 -7.27 -11.16 -22.37
N THR A 42 -7.94 -11.66 -21.33
CA THR A 42 -8.83 -12.83 -21.42
C THR A 42 -10.00 -12.56 -22.36
N HIS A 43 -10.70 -11.44 -22.17
CA HIS A 43 -11.84 -11.06 -23.00
C HIS A 43 -11.44 -10.89 -24.48
N GLU A 44 -10.33 -10.23 -24.75
CA GLU A 44 -9.89 -9.97 -26.13
C GLU A 44 -9.38 -11.26 -26.80
N LEU A 45 -8.76 -12.19 -26.05
CA LEU A 45 -8.43 -13.52 -26.56
C LEU A 45 -9.68 -14.36 -26.88
N ILE A 46 -10.76 -14.27 -26.09
CA ILE A 46 -12.03 -14.96 -26.38
C ILE A 46 -12.66 -14.41 -27.67
N ILE A 47 -12.64 -13.09 -27.85
CA ILE A 47 -13.13 -12.48 -29.09
C ILE A 47 -12.29 -12.90 -30.29
N MET A 48 -10.96 -12.89 -30.14
CA MET A 48 -10.07 -13.37 -31.21
C MET A 48 -10.35 -14.83 -31.54
N ASP A 49 -10.53 -15.71 -30.56
CA ASP A 49 -10.86 -17.12 -30.81
C ASP A 49 -12.19 -17.27 -31.55
N ALA A 50 -13.23 -16.51 -31.16
CA ALA A 50 -14.52 -16.50 -31.85
C ALA A 50 -14.45 -15.92 -33.28
N LEU A 51 -13.49 -15.03 -33.55
CA LEU A 51 -13.24 -14.46 -34.88
C LEU A 51 -12.32 -15.33 -35.75
N ALA A 52 -11.61 -16.30 -35.18
CA ALA A 52 -10.69 -17.18 -35.89
C ALA A 52 -11.39 -18.01 -36.97
N ASP A 53 -12.66 -18.37 -36.74
CA ASP A 53 -13.50 -19.08 -37.72
C ASP A 53 -13.87 -18.22 -38.94
N GLN A 54 -13.75 -16.89 -38.84
CA GLN A 54 -14.24 -15.95 -39.85
C GLN A 54 -13.11 -15.18 -40.54
N ILE A 55 -11.93 -15.06 -39.90
CA ILE A 55 -10.84 -14.19 -40.34
C ILE A 55 -9.49 -14.81 -39.96
N GLU A 56 -8.52 -14.78 -40.88
CA GLU A 56 -7.12 -15.11 -40.56
C GLU A 56 -6.53 -14.08 -39.59
N LEU A 57 -6.29 -14.52 -38.36
CA LEU A 57 -5.72 -13.70 -37.29
C LEU A 57 -4.19 -13.73 -37.34
N PRO A 58 -3.51 -12.57 -37.19
CA PRO A 58 -2.07 -12.54 -37.06
C PRO A 58 -1.61 -13.31 -35.81
N VAL A 59 -0.97 -14.46 -36.04
CA VAL A 59 -0.55 -15.40 -34.98
C VAL A 59 0.35 -14.73 -33.95
N ASN A 60 1.20 -13.79 -34.38
CA ASN A 60 2.09 -13.03 -33.52
C ASN A 60 1.34 -12.18 -32.48
N ILE A 61 0.22 -11.56 -32.86
CA ILE A 61 -0.56 -10.72 -31.94
C ILE A 61 -1.26 -11.61 -30.90
N VAL A 62 -1.86 -12.71 -31.36
CA VAL A 62 -2.55 -13.67 -30.50
C VAL A 62 -1.57 -14.33 -29.53
N SER A 63 -0.39 -14.74 -29.99
CA SER A 63 0.64 -15.35 -29.15
C SER A 63 1.17 -14.36 -28.12
N SER A 64 1.52 -13.13 -28.52
CA SER A 64 2.02 -12.12 -27.59
C SER A 64 0.99 -11.70 -26.54
N LEU A 65 -0.30 -11.60 -26.89
CA LEU A 65 -1.37 -11.36 -25.90
C LEU A 65 -1.54 -12.53 -24.94
N ARG A 66 -1.41 -13.75 -25.43
CA ARG A 66 -1.47 -14.97 -24.60
C ARG A 66 -0.28 -15.06 -23.65
N GLU A 67 0.91 -14.75 -24.11
CA GLU A 67 2.12 -14.65 -23.30
C GLU A 67 1.97 -13.56 -22.22
N MET A 68 1.52 -12.37 -22.61
CA MET A 68 1.25 -11.26 -21.68
C MET A 68 0.24 -11.68 -20.60
N ARG A 69 -0.89 -12.27 -20.97
CA ARG A 69 -1.87 -12.80 -20.01
C ARG A 69 -1.26 -13.81 -19.05
N ASN A 70 -0.46 -14.75 -19.58
CA ASN A 70 0.17 -15.77 -18.72
C ASN A 70 1.17 -15.13 -17.74
N LEU A 71 1.94 -14.13 -18.16
CA LEU A 71 2.82 -13.38 -17.27
C LEU A 71 2.04 -12.64 -16.18
N ILE A 72 0.95 -11.96 -16.55
CA ILE A 72 0.07 -11.29 -15.58
C ILE A 72 -0.48 -12.28 -14.58
N ARG A 73 -0.99 -13.43 -15.05
CA ARG A 73 -1.58 -14.43 -14.16
C ARG A 73 -0.55 -15.06 -13.23
N CYS A 74 0.66 -15.34 -13.73
CA CYS A 74 1.77 -15.78 -12.88
C CYS A 74 2.11 -14.72 -11.82
N GLU A 75 2.11 -13.44 -12.19
CA GLU A 75 2.38 -12.37 -11.23
C GLU A 75 1.25 -12.20 -10.21
N VAL A 76 -0.01 -12.33 -10.61
CA VAL A 76 -1.16 -12.34 -9.69
C VAL A 76 -1.08 -13.53 -8.74
N GLU A 77 -0.78 -14.73 -9.24
CA GLU A 77 -0.61 -15.95 -8.44
C GLU A 77 0.59 -15.83 -7.48
N ASN A 78 1.70 -15.20 -7.91
CA ASN A 78 2.86 -14.92 -7.07
C ASN A 78 2.57 -13.82 -6.02
N ASN A 79 1.85 -12.76 -6.37
CA ASN A 79 1.42 -11.71 -5.44
C ASN A 79 0.46 -12.25 -4.38
N GLN A 80 -0.42 -13.19 -4.74
CA GLN A 80 -1.27 -13.92 -3.80
C GLN A 80 -0.48 -14.84 -2.86
N GLN A 81 0.77 -15.16 -3.19
CA GLN A 81 1.66 -15.95 -2.35
C GLN A 81 2.33 -15.12 -1.25
N PHE A 82 2.38 -13.80 -1.40
CA PHE A 82 2.67 -12.91 -0.29
C PHE A 82 1.40 -12.74 0.55
N PRO A 83 1.47 -12.94 1.87
CA PRO A 83 0.30 -12.72 2.71
C PRO A 83 -0.17 -11.27 2.53
N CYS A 84 -1.42 -11.08 2.13
CA CYS A 84 -2.08 -9.80 2.28
C CYS A 84 -2.26 -9.59 3.79
N ILE A 85 -1.42 -8.75 4.38
CA ILE A 85 -1.49 -8.47 5.82
C ILE A 85 -2.44 -7.29 5.97
N GLU A 86 -3.71 -7.58 6.20
CA GLU A 86 -4.69 -6.57 6.58
C GLU A 86 -4.34 -6.04 7.96
N ILE A 87 -4.08 -4.74 8.07
CA ILE A 87 -3.71 -4.09 9.33
C ILE A 87 -4.80 -3.09 9.67
N GLN A 88 -5.40 -3.25 10.85
CA GLN A 88 -6.49 -2.39 11.29
C GLN A 88 -5.94 -1.07 11.81
N ALA A 89 -6.32 0.04 11.17
CA ALA A 89 -6.16 1.37 11.75
C ALA A 89 -7.14 1.53 12.91
N VAL A 90 -6.63 1.86 14.09
CA VAL A 90 -7.38 2.16 15.31
C VAL A 90 -7.23 3.63 15.66
N GLN A 91 -8.24 4.18 16.33
CA GLN A 91 -8.22 5.58 16.75
C GLN A 91 -7.07 5.84 17.73
N GLY A 92 -6.14 6.71 17.33
CA GLY A 92 -5.07 7.22 18.18
C GLY A 92 -5.52 8.48 18.92
N GLU A 93 -4.94 8.76 20.09
CA GLU A 93 -5.35 9.94 20.88
C GLU A 93 -4.95 11.27 20.19
N ARG A 94 -3.83 11.33 19.45
CA ARG A 94 -3.41 12.48 18.60
C ARG A 94 -2.42 12.09 17.48
N GLY A 95 -2.63 12.63 16.28
CA GLY A 95 -1.58 13.01 15.30
C GLY A 95 -0.81 11.93 14.53
N GLN A 96 -0.89 10.64 14.89
CA GLN A 96 -0.32 9.55 14.10
C GLN A 96 -1.29 8.37 13.99
N PRO A 97 -1.34 7.67 12.84
CA PRO A 97 -2.19 6.50 12.68
C PRO A 97 -1.70 5.41 13.63
N LYS A 98 -2.60 4.93 14.48
CA LYS A 98 -2.34 3.81 15.38
C LYS A 98 -2.80 2.55 14.68
N PHE A 99 -1.97 1.53 14.64
CA PHE A 99 -2.31 0.24 14.03
C PHE A 99 -2.43 -0.84 15.10
N ALA A 100 -3.51 -1.60 15.06
CA ALA A 100 -3.67 -2.81 15.84
C ALA A 100 -3.10 -3.97 15.03
N ILE A 101 -1.88 -4.39 15.39
CA ILE A 101 -1.17 -5.51 14.76
C ILE A 101 -1.14 -6.64 15.77
N ASN A 102 -1.75 -7.77 15.43
CA ASN A 102 -1.68 -8.98 16.25
C ASN A 102 -0.35 -9.75 16.00
N HIS A 103 -0.09 -10.76 16.82
CA HIS A 103 1.16 -11.53 16.74
C HIS A 103 1.35 -12.19 15.35
N ASP A 104 0.29 -12.75 14.78
CA ASP A 104 0.36 -13.49 13.52
C ASP A 104 0.60 -12.54 12.32
N GLN A 105 -0.01 -11.35 12.34
CA GLN A 105 0.23 -10.27 11.37
C GLN A 105 1.65 -9.72 11.50
N LEU A 106 2.16 -9.56 12.72
CA LEU A 106 3.53 -9.12 12.94
C LEU A 106 4.54 -10.17 12.44
N GLN A 107 4.26 -11.44 12.66
CA GLN A 107 5.11 -12.53 12.16
C GLN A 107 5.10 -12.58 10.63
N ALA A 108 3.92 -12.46 10.00
CA ALA A 108 3.81 -12.34 8.55
C ALA A 108 4.59 -11.12 8.00
N LEU A 109 4.56 -9.97 8.69
CA LEU A 109 5.32 -8.77 8.31
C LEU A 109 6.82 -9.02 8.35
N MET A 110 7.32 -9.72 9.36
CA MET A 110 8.73 -10.09 9.47
C MET A 110 9.14 -11.09 8.39
N ASP A 111 8.24 -11.99 7.99
CA ASP A 111 8.48 -12.99 6.96
C ASP A 111 8.57 -12.38 5.54
N THR A 112 8.10 -11.14 5.33
CA THR A 112 8.19 -10.44 4.03
C THR A 112 9.61 -10.04 3.62
N GLN A 113 10.63 -10.24 4.47
CA GLN A 113 12.04 -9.87 4.22
C GLN A 113 12.27 -8.41 3.81
N LEU A 114 11.29 -7.52 4.01
CA LEU A 114 11.43 -6.10 3.79
C LEU A 114 12.19 -5.47 4.98
N PRO A 115 13.05 -4.46 4.74
CA PRO A 115 13.63 -3.69 5.82
C PRO A 115 12.53 -3.10 6.71
N ILE A 116 12.72 -3.13 8.03
CA ILE A 116 11.77 -2.57 9.01
C ILE A 116 11.46 -1.09 8.70
N THR A 117 12.43 -0.36 8.15
CA THR A 117 12.26 1.02 7.68
C THR A 117 11.29 1.16 6.52
N CYS A 118 11.17 0.16 5.64
CA CYS A 118 10.20 0.12 4.56
C CYS A 118 8.81 -0.21 5.08
N ILE A 119 8.70 -1.18 6.00
CA ILE A 119 7.42 -1.54 6.64
C ILE A 119 6.85 -0.33 7.40
N ALA A 120 7.68 0.38 8.17
CA ALA A 120 7.26 1.56 8.91
C ALA A 120 6.78 2.71 8.01
N LYS A 121 7.39 2.89 6.82
CA LYS A 121 6.96 3.89 5.85
C LYS A 121 5.62 3.52 5.20
N LEU A 122 5.47 2.26 4.77
CA LEU A 122 4.22 1.77 4.18
C LEU A 122 3.04 1.89 5.14
N LEU A 123 3.27 1.74 6.45
CA LEU A 123 2.25 1.94 7.48
C LEU A 123 2.00 3.42 7.80
N GLY A 124 3.04 4.26 7.79
CA GLY A 124 2.93 5.66 8.21
C GLY A 124 2.52 6.67 7.13
N GLU A 125 2.66 6.35 5.84
CA GLU A 125 2.44 7.27 4.71
C GLU A 125 1.09 7.10 3.99
N LEU A 126 0.19 6.25 4.48
CA LEU A 126 -1.17 6.19 3.96
C LEU A 126 -1.89 7.50 4.34
N ASP A 127 -2.19 8.32 3.32
CA ASP A 127 -2.97 9.56 3.41
C ASP A 127 -4.43 9.21 3.79
N ILE A 128 -4.63 8.92 5.07
CA ILE A 128 -5.94 8.53 5.62
C ILE A 128 -6.72 9.81 5.90
N ASP A 129 -7.91 9.92 5.31
CA ASP A 129 -8.85 10.99 5.56
C ASP A 129 -9.35 10.93 7.02
N TRP A 130 -8.79 11.81 7.84
CA TRP A 130 -9.04 11.89 9.28
C TRP A 130 -10.49 12.25 9.65
N GLU A 131 -11.29 12.74 8.70
CA GLU A 131 -12.71 13.00 8.94
C GLU A 131 -13.54 11.70 8.99
N CYS A 132 -13.13 10.65 8.27
CA CYS A 132 -13.84 9.36 8.27
C CYS A 132 -13.57 8.51 9.54
N ALA A 133 -12.44 8.71 10.22
CA ALA A 133 -12.02 7.89 11.35
C ALA A 133 -12.71 8.26 12.69
N LEU A 134 -13.51 9.33 12.72
CA LEU A 134 -14.20 9.81 13.92
C LEU A 134 -15.60 9.20 14.09
N ASP A 135 -16.17 8.60 13.05
CA ASP A 135 -17.57 8.14 13.03
C ASP A 135 -17.76 6.66 13.39
N SER A 136 -16.69 5.89 13.61
CA SER A 136 -16.77 4.48 13.98
C SER A 136 -16.88 4.26 15.50
N GLU A 137 -18.10 4.35 16.03
CA GLU A 137 -18.47 3.84 17.35
C GLU A 137 -18.49 2.29 17.35
N GLU A 138 -17.32 1.65 17.30
CA GLU A 138 -17.23 0.22 17.63
C GLU A 138 -16.21 -0.02 18.75
N THR A 139 -16.74 -0.30 19.93
CA THR A 139 -16.02 -0.82 21.10
C THR A 139 -15.33 -2.14 20.75
N LEU A 140 -14.04 -2.08 20.44
CA LEU A 140 -13.19 -3.25 20.29
C LEU A 140 -12.63 -3.73 21.64
N PRO A 141 -12.39 -5.05 21.80
CA PRO A 141 -11.77 -5.60 22.99
C PRO A 141 -10.30 -5.17 23.08
N GLU A 142 -9.86 -5.04 24.32
CA GLU A 142 -8.62 -4.46 24.84
C GLU A 142 -7.34 -5.21 24.39
N ALA A 143 -7.09 -5.33 23.09
CA ALA A 143 -5.84 -5.88 22.53
C ALA A 143 -4.78 -4.78 22.46
N GLY A 144 -4.36 -4.28 23.62
CA GLY A 144 -3.25 -3.34 23.74
C GLY A 144 -1.89 -4.05 23.70
N VAL A 145 -0.89 -3.42 23.07
CA VAL A 145 0.51 -3.80 23.29
C VAL A 145 0.87 -3.44 24.73
N VAL A 146 1.13 -4.44 25.56
CA VAL A 146 1.57 -4.23 26.95
C VAL A 146 3.00 -3.70 26.91
N VAL A 147 3.16 -2.40 27.14
CA VAL A 147 4.48 -1.78 27.31
C VAL A 147 5.10 -2.33 28.59
N PRO A 148 6.29 -2.94 28.55
CA PRO A 148 6.98 -3.39 29.76
C PRO A 148 7.24 -2.20 30.69
N GLU A 149 6.87 -2.33 31.96
CA GLU A 149 7.19 -1.31 32.96
C GLU A 149 8.69 -1.35 33.26
N PHE A 150 9.40 -0.31 32.82
CA PHE A 150 10.79 -0.10 33.22
C PHE A 150 10.82 0.64 34.57
N PRO A 151 11.70 0.24 35.50
CA PRO A 151 11.88 0.98 36.73
C PRO A 151 12.29 2.41 36.41
N MET A 152 11.71 3.38 37.13
CA MET A 152 12.02 4.78 36.90
C MET A 152 13.54 5.00 37.02
N PRO A 153 14.20 5.49 35.95
CA PRO A 153 15.66 5.62 35.95
C PRO A 153 16.13 6.79 36.84
N LEU A 154 15.20 7.63 37.31
CA LEU A 154 15.47 8.80 38.14
C LEU A 154 15.08 8.54 39.60
N THR A 155 15.95 8.95 40.51
CA THR A 155 15.64 9.04 41.94
C THR A 155 14.66 10.18 42.21
N GLU A 156 13.93 10.12 43.33
CA GLU A 156 12.94 11.14 43.70
C GLU A 156 13.54 12.56 43.78
N GLY A 157 14.79 12.68 44.27
CA GLY A 157 15.51 13.95 44.28
C GLY A 157 15.80 14.51 42.89
N GLN A 158 16.11 13.64 41.91
CA GLN A 158 16.32 14.04 40.52
C GLN A 158 15.01 14.47 39.85
N ILE A 159 13.89 13.84 40.20
CA ILE A 159 12.56 14.22 39.68
C ILE A 159 12.15 15.60 40.21
N VAL A 160 12.36 15.87 41.50
CA VAL A 160 12.05 17.17 42.10
C VAL A 160 12.92 18.27 41.50
N TYR A 161 14.23 18.01 41.33
CA TYR A 161 15.13 18.93 40.64
C TYR A 161 14.68 19.17 39.19
N LEU A 162 14.35 18.10 38.46
CA LEU A 162 13.92 18.19 37.06
C LEU A 162 12.66 19.06 36.90
N LYS A 163 11.65 18.86 37.76
CA LYS A 163 10.41 19.67 37.76
C LYS A 163 10.64 21.14 38.12
N ALA A 164 11.71 21.44 38.84
CA ALA A 164 12.05 22.81 39.22
C ALA A 164 12.83 23.56 38.14
N VAL A 165 13.57 22.84 37.27
CA VAL A 165 14.48 23.45 36.30
C VAL A 165 13.91 23.43 34.87
N VAL A 166 13.02 22.50 34.55
CA VAL A 166 12.43 22.39 33.22
C VAL A 166 10.99 22.89 33.25
N ASP A 167 10.76 24.05 32.62
CA ASP A 167 9.42 24.52 32.28
C ASP A 167 9.09 24.07 30.84
N PRO A 168 8.23 23.05 30.66
CA PRO A 168 7.86 22.57 29.32
C PRO A 168 7.00 23.57 28.53
N MET A 169 6.54 24.65 29.15
CA MET A 169 5.79 25.72 28.49
C MET A 169 6.65 26.97 28.24
N GLU A 170 7.96 26.90 28.51
CA GLU A 170 8.88 27.98 28.19
C GLU A 170 8.82 28.29 26.68
N PRO A 171 8.70 29.56 26.28
CA PRO A 171 8.73 29.93 24.88
C PRO A 171 10.09 29.54 24.29
N SER A 172 10.05 28.83 23.17
CA SER A 172 11.27 28.39 22.48
C SER A 172 11.25 28.90 21.04
N ASP A 173 12.38 29.45 20.62
CA ASP A 173 12.61 29.85 19.23
C ASP A 173 13.01 28.67 18.32
N SER A 174 13.16 27.47 18.88
CA SER A 174 13.65 26.28 18.17
C SER A 174 12.71 25.06 18.24
N HIS A 175 11.39 25.31 18.36
CA HIS A 175 10.36 24.26 18.44
C HIS A 175 10.62 23.23 19.57
N GLY A 176 11.14 23.68 20.71
CA GLY A 176 11.42 22.90 21.91
C GLY A 176 12.79 22.20 21.89
N ARG A 177 13.56 22.31 20.81
CA ARG A 177 14.86 21.63 20.67
C ARG A 177 15.89 22.16 21.66
N ASP A 178 15.94 23.45 21.90
CA ASP A 178 16.80 24.12 22.88
C ASP A 178 16.47 23.70 24.31
N ILE A 179 15.18 23.59 24.64
CA ILE A 179 14.69 23.08 25.92
C ILE A 179 15.10 21.61 26.09
N TYR A 180 14.95 20.79 25.05
CA TYR A 180 15.36 19.38 25.06
C TYR A 180 16.88 19.18 25.12
N CYS A 181 17.68 19.98 24.41
CA CYS A 181 19.14 19.91 24.48
C CYS A 181 19.66 20.33 25.85
N ARG A 182 19.04 21.33 26.48
CA ARG A 182 19.32 21.72 27.88
C ARG A 182 19.03 20.57 28.84
N TYR A 183 17.95 19.82 28.60
CA TYR A 183 17.60 18.62 29.36
C TYR A 183 18.69 17.52 29.25
N LEU A 184 19.14 17.19 28.04
CA LEU A 184 20.17 16.16 27.84
C LEU A 184 21.50 16.51 28.53
N GLN A 185 21.82 17.79 28.65
CA GLN A 185 23.02 18.27 29.34
C GLN A 185 22.95 18.17 30.87
N MET A 186 21.77 17.91 31.47
CA MET A 186 21.66 17.72 32.92
C MET A 186 22.04 16.30 33.38
N PHE A 187 22.11 15.35 32.46
CA PHE A 187 22.36 13.93 32.74
C PHE A 187 23.70 13.42 32.18
N LEU A 188 24.56 14.34 31.70
CA LEU A 188 25.96 14.11 31.29
C LEU A 188 26.91 14.77 32.30
#